data_AF-W1Q3C5-F1
#
_entry.id   AF-W1Q3C5-F1
#
_cell.length_a   1.000
_cell.length_b   1.000
_cell.length_c   1.000
_cell.angle_alpha   90.00
_cell.angle_beta   90.00
_cell.angle_gamma   90.00
#
_symmetry.space_group_name_H-M   'P 1'
#
loop_
_entity.id
_entity.type
_entity.pdbx_description
1 polymer ?
#
loop_
_entity_poly.entity_id
_entity_poly.type
_entity_poly.pdbx_seq_one_letter_code
_entity_poly.pdbx_strand_id
1 'polypeptide(L)'
;MNIRFEPNPQLAPDTVNVTVEAAKLNAEALQVLQLLEENQNASSGLTRLPLLVDDKTIMVASQDLIAMEVYQNELTVYTQQATYRLSPYNCVKRKSQVISGTM
;
A
#
# COMPACT_ATOMS: atom_id res chain seq x y z
N MET A 1 -24.54 -5.31 -16.47
CA MET A 1 -23.34 -6.16 -16.34
C MET A 1 -23.71 -7.63 -16.10
N ASN A 2 -23.13 -8.58 -16.84
CA ASN A 2 -23.21 -10.03 -16.59
C ASN A 2 -21.78 -10.50 -16.31
N ILE A 3 -21.56 -11.24 -15.22
CA ILE A 3 -20.23 -11.70 -14.80
C ILE A 3 -20.22 -13.22 -14.89
N ARG A 4 -19.24 -13.77 -15.60
CA ARG A 4 -19.06 -15.20 -15.78
C ARG A 4 -17.60 -15.58 -15.59
N PHE A 5 -17.39 -16.76 -15.02
CA PHE A 5 -16.10 -17.44 -15.01
C PHE A 5 -16.12 -18.58 -16.04
N GLU A 6 -15.09 -18.64 -16.87
CA GLU A 6 -14.86 -19.74 -17.81
C GLU A 6 -13.44 -20.28 -17.62
N PRO A 7 -13.27 -21.58 -17.32
CA PRO A 7 -11.94 -22.16 -17.20
C PRO A 7 -11.26 -22.22 -18.57
N ASN A 8 -10.03 -21.72 -18.67
CA ASN A 8 -9.21 -21.83 -19.87
C ASN A 8 -8.03 -22.79 -19.61
N PRO A 9 -8.09 -24.04 -20.11
CA PRO A 9 -7.07 -25.05 -19.87
C PRO A 9 -5.72 -24.76 -20.55
N GLN A 10 -5.65 -23.72 -21.39
CA GLN A 10 -4.40 -23.27 -22.01
C GLN A 10 -3.60 -22.31 -21.11
N LEU A 11 -4.19 -21.80 -20.03
CA LEU A 11 -3.48 -20.95 -19.06
C LEU A 11 -2.66 -21.79 -18.08
N ALA A 12 -1.55 -21.22 -17.61
CA ALA A 12 -0.81 -21.81 -16.51
C ALA A 12 -1.64 -21.76 -15.20
N PRO A 13 -1.42 -22.69 -14.24
CA PRO A 13 -2.27 -22.86 -13.06
C PRO A 13 -2.52 -21.59 -12.24
N ASP A 14 -1.52 -20.71 -12.15
CA ASP A 14 -1.57 -19.48 -11.34
C ASP A 14 -1.75 -18.21 -12.19
N THR A 15 -2.03 -18.36 -13.48
CA THR A 15 -2.25 -17.23 -14.39
C THR A 15 -3.72 -16.87 -14.48
N VAL A 16 -4.05 -15.66 -14.07
CA VAL A 16 -5.39 -15.08 -14.20
C VAL A 16 -5.36 -14.02 -15.29
N ASN A 17 -6.10 -14.27 -16.38
CA ASN A 17 -6.35 -13.28 -17.42
C ASN A 17 -7.80 -12.84 -17.36
N VAL A 18 -8.06 -11.54 -17.53
CA VAL A 18 -9.41 -10.98 -17.55
C VAL A 18 -9.66 -10.34 -18.91
N THR A 19 -10.77 -10.73 -19.54
CA THR A 19 -11.27 -10.11 -20.78
C THR A 19 -12.54 -9.33 -20.45
N VAL A 20 -12.56 -8.03 -20.80
CA VAL A 20 -13.75 -7.18 -20.65
C VAL A 20 -14.34 -6.93 -22.03
N GLU A 21 -15.54 -7.44 -22.27
CA GLU A 21 -16.21 -7.34 -23.57
C GLU A 21 -17.34 -6.31 -23.56
N ALA A 22 -17.34 -5.43 -24.55
CA ALA A 22 -18.40 -4.46 -24.80
C ALA A 22 -18.46 -4.13 -26.30
N ALA A 23 -19.63 -3.74 -26.80
CA ALA A 23 -19.79 -3.38 -28.22
C ALA A 23 -18.86 -2.22 -28.67
N LYS A 24 -18.44 -1.38 -27.72
CA LYS A 24 -17.39 -0.36 -27.86
C LYS A 24 -16.86 -0.02 -26.47
N LEU A 25 -15.68 0.62 -26.40
CA LEU A 25 -15.19 1.19 -25.14
C LEU A 25 -16.13 2.31 -24.68
N ASN A 26 -16.99 2.00 -23.73
CA ASN A 26 -17.97 2.91 -23.14
C ASN A 26 -17.61 3.18 -21.67
N ALA A 27 -18.38 4.05 -21.01
CA ALA A 27 -18.11 4.44 -19.63
C ALA A 27 -18.11 3.24 -18.66
N GLU A 28 -18.98 2.26 -18.87
CA GLU A 28 -19.11 1.08 -18.01
C GLU A 28 -17.92 0.13 -18.18
N ALA A 29 -17.48 -0.12 -19.42
CA ALA A 29 -16.28 -0.90 -19.70
C ALA A 29 -15.01 -0.23 -19.14
N LEU A 30 -14.92 1.09 -19.25
CA LEU A 30 -13.79 1.86 -18.69
C LEU A 30 -13.74 1.74 -17.16
N GLN A 31 -14.89 1.84 -16.48
CA GLN A 31 -14.96 1.68 -15.02
C GLN A 31 -14.50 0.29 -14.56
N VAL A 32 -14.89 -0.77 -15.28
CA VAL A 32 -14.43 -2.13 -14.96
C VAL A 32 -12.92 -2.27 -15.12
N LEU A 33 -12.35 -1.73 -16.20
CA LEU A 33 -10.90 -1.73 -16.41
C LEU A 33 -10.16 -0.99 -15.27
N GLN A 34 -10.64 0.20 -14.89
CA GLN A 34 -10.06 0.98 -13.80
C GLN A 34 -10.10 0.23 -12.47
N LEU A 35 -11.22 -0.41 -12.13
CA LEU A 35 -11.36 -1.19 -10.91
C LEU A 35 -10.36 -2.37 -10.88
N LEU A 36 -10.14 -3.03 -12.01
CA LEU A 36 -9.18 -4.13 -12.12
C LEU A 36 -7.74 -3.63 -11.99
N GLU A 37 -7.40 -2.49 -12.59
CA GLU A 37 -6.08 -1.85 -12.45
C GLU A 37 -5.81 -1.42 -11.00
N GLU A 38 -6.77 -0.76 -10.35
CA GLU A 38 -6.70 -0.40 -8.93
C GLU A 38 -6.51 -1.62 -8.05
N ASN A 39 -7.23 -2.71 -8.32
CA ASN A 39 -7.07 -3.96 -7.58
C ASN A 39 -5.73 -4.62 -7.85
N GLN A 40 -5.20 -4.63 -9.08
CA GLN A 40 -3.85 -5.13 -9.34
C GLN A 40 -2.80 -4.29 -8.60
N ASN A 41 -2.96 -2.97 -8.59
CA ASN A 41 -2.07 -2.07 -7.89
C ASN A 41 -2.19 -2.20 -6.36
N ALA A 42 -3.39 -2.42 -5.82
CA ALA A 42 -3.60 -2.66 -4.39
C ALA A 42 -3.12 -4.06 -3.96
N SER A 43 -3.30 -5.06 -4.82
CA SER A 43 -2.85 -6.45 -4.63
C SER A 43 -1.36 -6.62 -4.85
N SER A 44 -0.67 -5.62 -5.41
CA SER A 44 0.79 -5.64 -5.58
C SER A 44 1.56 -5.59 -4.25
N GLY A 45 0.91 -5.67 -3.08
CA GLY A 45 1.58 -5.89 -1.79
C GLY A 45 2.53 -4.77 -1.36
N LEU A 46 2.55 -3.65 -2.08
CA LEU A 46 3.46 -2.54 -1.85
C LEU A 46 2.86 -1.45 -0.96
N THR A 47 1.77 -1.71 -0.24
CA THR A 47 1.41 -0.84 0.89
C THR A 47 2.51 -0.99 1.94
N ARG A 48 3.47 -0.08 1.88
CA ARG A 48 4.60 -0.03 2.81
C ARG A 48 4.38 1.09 3.80
N LEU A 49 4.53 0.78 5.08
CA LEU A 49 4.50 1.73 6.17
C LEU A 49 5.89 2.36 6.29
N PRO A 50 6.04 3.69 6.07
CA PRO A 50 7.29 4.37 6.37
C PRO A 50 7.42 4.53 7.89
N LEU A 51 8.46 3.93 8.46
CA LEU A 51 8.82 4.08 9.88
C LEU A 51 10.05 4.95 9.99
N LEU A 52 9.99 6.01 10.80
CA LEU A 52 11.15 6.81 11.15
C LEU A 52 11.78 6.25 12.42
N VAL A 53 12.90 5.55 12.26
CA VAL A 53 13.69 4.96 13.36
C VAL A 53 15.03 5.68 13.39
N ASP A 54 15.34 6.30 14.53
CA ASP A 54 16.46 7.23 14.66
C ASP A 54 16.42 8.33 13.57
N ASP A 55 17.37 8.31 12.64
CA ASP A 55 17.51 9.24 11.52
C ASP A 55 17.17 8.62 10.15
N LYS A 56 16.63 7.40 10.12
CA LYS A 56 16.38 6.63 8.89
C LYS A 56 14.91 6.30 8.69
N THR A 57 14.47 6.38 7.44
CA THR A 57 13.17 5.87 7.02
C THR A 57 13.30 4.42 6.57
N ILE A 58 12.61 3.52 7.25
CA ILE A 58 12.51 2.10 6.92
C ILE A 58 11.12 1.85 6.33
N MET A 59 11.05 1.18 5.19
CA MET A 59 9.78 0.85 4.53
C MET A 59 9.37 -0.58 4.88
N VAL A 60 8.38 -0.74 5.77
CA VAL A 60 7.88 -2.06 6.20
C VAL A 60 6.69 -2.46 5.34
N ALA A 61 6.71 -3.65 4.73
CA ALA A 61 5.55 -4.14 3.99
C ALA A 61 4.40 -4.46 4.95
N SER A 62 3.17 -4.05 4.61
CA SER A 62 2.01 -4.26 5.51
C SER A 62 1.72 -5.74 5.78
N GLN A 63 2.04 -6.62 4.84
CA GLN A 63 1.93 -8.07 5.01
C GLN A 63 2.92 -8.65 6.04
N ASP A 64 4.00 -7.93 6.34
CA ASP A 64 4.99 -8.34 7.34
C ASP A 64 4.61 -7.86 8.75
N LEU A 65 3.56 -7.04 8.88
CA LEU A 65 3.10 -6.50 10.15
C LEU A 65 2.38 -7.58 10.97
N ILE A 66 2.85 -7.82 12.19
CA ILE A 66 2.19 -8.70 13.16
C ILE A 66 1.25 -7.88 14.04
N ALA A 67 1.76 -6.80 14.63
CA ALA A 67 1.00 -5.93 15.53
C ALA A 67 1.64 -4.55 15.67
N MET A 68 0.86 -3.60 16.17
CA MET A 68 1.34 -2.30 16.63
C MET A 68 0.81 -2.03 18.02
N GLU A 69 1.70 -1.57 18.89
CA GLU A 69 1.39 -1.24 20.28
C GLU A 69 1.82 0.18 20.57
N VAL A 70 0.91 0.98 21.14
CA VAL A 70 1.24 2.30 21.68
C VAL A 70 1.27 2.19 23.19
N TYR A 71 2.42 2.44 23.78
CA TYR A 71 2.59 2.48 25.23
C TYR A 71 3.24 3.80 25.63
N GLN A 72 2.56 4.54 26.51
CA GLN A 72 2.91 5.92 26.85
C GLN A 72 3.04 6.79 25.60
N ASN A 73 4.27 7.16 25.25
CA ASN A 73 4.59 8.05 24.15
C ASN A 73 5.31 7.33 23.00
N GLU A 74 5.50 6.01 23.09
CA GLU A 74 6.24 5.22 22.10
C GLU A 74 5.32 4.30 21.30
N LEU A 75 5.57 4.21 20.00
CA LEU A 75 4.96 3.22 19.11
C LEU A 75 5.95 2.08 18.90
N THR A 76 5.55 0.86 19.24
CA THR A 76 6.28 -0.37 18.90
C THR A 76 5.58 -1.07 17.74
N VAL A 77 6.32 -1.33 16.67
CA VAL A 77 5.85 -2.03 15.47
C VAL A 77 6.52 -3.40 15.43
N TYR A 78 5.71 -4.45 15.55
CA TYR A 78 6.17 -5.83 15.49
C TYR A 78 5.97 -6.36 14.07
N THR A 79 7.05 -6.84 13.46
CA THR A 79 7.02 -7.49 12.15
C THR A 79 7.54 -8.91 12.23
N GLN A 80 7.35 -9.70 11.17
CA GLN A 80 7.87 -11.07 11.09
C GLN A 80 9.40 -11.16 11.26
N GLN A 81 10.14 -10.11 10.90
CA GLN A 81 11.61 -10.11 10.89
C GLN A 81 12.23 -9.26 12.00
N ALA A 82 11.54 -8.23 12.48
CA ALA A 82 12.11 -7.25 13.40
C ALA A 82 11.04 -6.57 14.28
N THR A 83 11.51 -5.88 15.30
CA THR A 83 10.68 -4.97 16.11
C THR A 83 11.27 -3.57 16.02
N TYR A 84 10.45 -2.59 15.67
CA TYR A 84 10.84 -1.18 15.55
C TYR A 84 10.19 -0.37 16.67
N ARG A 85 10.97 0.49 17.34
CA ARG A 85 10.47 1.43 18.33
C ARG A 85 10.58 2.85 17.80
N LEU A 86 9.48 3.57 17.84
CA LEU A 86 9.38 4.95 17.38
C LEU A 86 9.05 5.84 18.57
N SER A 87 9.98 6.70 18.94
CA SER A 87 9.78 7.72 19.96
C SER A 87 9.33 9.05 19.31
N PRO A 88 8.49 9.86 19.96
CA PRO A 88 7.82 11.00 19.34
C PRO A 88 8.76 12.17 19.03
N TYR A 89 9.99 12.16 19.55
CA TYR A 89 10.99 13.19 19.29
C TYR A 89 11.50 13.20 17.85
N ASN A 90 11.29 12.14 17.07
CA ASN A 90 11.71 12.09 15.66
C ASN A 90 10.68 12.74 14.71
N CYS A 91 9.42 12.91 15.12
CA CYS A 91 8.38 13.50 14.26
C CYS A 91 8.29 15.05 14.40
N VAL A 92 8.74 15.61 15.53
CA VAL A 92 8.50 17.02 15.88
C VAL A 92 9.55 17.99 15.32
N LYS A 93 10.75 17.53 14.90
CA LYS A 93 11.83 18.45 14.49
C LYS A 93 11.64 19.15 13.13
N ARG A 94 10.63 18.83 12.32
CA ARG A 94 10.40 19.49 11.01
C ARG A 94 9.22 20.48 10.98
N LYS A 95 8.83 21.07 12.12
CA LYS A 95 7.88 22.22 12.12
C LYS A 95 8.49 23.57 12.50
N SER A 96 9.80 23.66 12.76
CA SER A 96 10.44 24.93 13.17
C SER A 96 11.67 25.29 12.33
N GLN A 97 11.56 25.26 11.00
CA GLN A 97 12.59 25.86 10.14
C GLN A 97 12.06 26.34 8.78
N VAL A 98 10.93 27.04 8.81
CA VAL A 98 10.47 27.99 7.78
C VAL A 98 9.68 29.00 8.61
N ILE A 99 10.16 30.18 8.99
CA ILE A 99 10.43 31.37 8.18
C ILE A 99 11.38 32.26 9.01
N SER A 100 12.57 32.56 8.49
CA SER A 100 13.27 33.81 8.78
C SER A 100 14.17 34.11 7.59
N GLY A 101 13.56 34.66 6.55
CA GLY A 101 14.21 35.19 5.37
C GLY A 101 13.49 36.47 4.95
N THR A 102 14.15 37.60 5.23
CA THR A 102 14.11 38.85 4.46
C THR A 102 12.87 39.74 4.60
N MET A 103 12.99 40.79 5.41
CA MET A 103 13.23 42.15 4.90
C MET A 103 13.93 43.00 5.97
#